data_AF-A0A7Y9NFJ4-F1
#
_entry.id   AF-A0A7Y9NFJ4-F1
#
_cell.length_a   1.000
_cell.length_b   1.000
_cell.length_c   1.000
_cell.angle_alpha   90.00
_cell.angle_beta   90.00
_cell.angle_gamma   90.00
#
_symmetry.space_group_name_H-M   'P 1'
#
loop_
_entity.id
_entity.type
_entity.pdbx_description
1 polymer ?
#
loop_
_entity_poly.entity_id
_entity_poly.type
_entity_poly.pdbx_seq_one_letter_code
_entity_poly.pdbx_strand_id
1 'polypeptide(L)'
;MSRDTPASLRWAGSLALVLATHALLIGGAVWWQQRAPVLVRDMPAEAVMVELAPVPEAPTAPPKEMPPGPLQQEQHRPEPTPVPKVDLPPDDTSDAQDVLRRETPREEEPTDQHNVAQTLAPPDVSARPSERYAATQTVAGRQGPAAVTWQGLLLGHLEQYRRYPRQAERLRQQGVAYVRFSVDRQGNASNIRLGQSSGHALLDEETLATVRRGSPLPPPPAEITGDPVEVMVPVTFFLRRR
;
A
#
# COMPACT_ATOMS: atom_id res chain seq x y z
N MET A 1 67.18 19.37 -20.93
CA MET A 1 65.74 19.12 -20.77
C MET A 1 65.48 17.66 -21.15
N SER A 2 65.67 16.74 -20.20
CA SER A 2 65.39 15.31 -20.41
C SER A 2 63.88 15.06 -20.34
N ARG A 3 63.37 14.10 -21.11
CA ARG A 3 61.94 13.73 -21.08
C ARG A 3 61.78 12.39 -20.38
N ASP A 4 61.09 12.38 -19.24
CA ASP A 4 60.86 11.18 -18.41
C ASP A 4 59.77 10.26 -18.97
N THR A 5 59.93 9.86 -20.23
CA THR A 5 58.98 9.03 -20.98
C THR A 5 58.63 7.67 -20.36
N PRO A 6 59.53 6.91 -19.67
CA PRO A 6 59.13 5.63 -19.07
C PRO A 6 58.32 5.81 -17.78
N ALA A 7 58.40 6.96 -17.12
CA ALA A 7 57.60 7.25 -15.93
C ALA A 7 56.16 7.60 -16.35
N SER A 8 55.98 8.55 -17.28
CA SER A 8 54.65 8.97 -17.73
C SER A 8 53.84 7.83 -18.37
N LEU A 9 54.48 6.91 -19.10
CA LEU A 9 53.81 5.71 -19.64
C LEU A 9 53.19 4.82 -18.54
N ARG A 10 53.86 4.68 -17.39
CA ARG A 10 53.38 3.85 -16.27
C ARG A 10 52.19 4.49 -15.56
N TRP A 11 52.22 5.81 -15.36
CA TRP A 11 51.09 6.57 -14.80
C TRP A 11 49.90 6.65 -15.77
N ALA A 12 50.14 6.75 -17.09
CA ALA A 12 49.09 6.68 -18.09
C ALA A 12 48.42 5.29 -18.12
N GLY A 13 49.21 4.22 -18.00
CA GLY A 13 48.70 2.84 -17.93
C GLY A 13 47.82 2.58 -16.72
N SER A 14 48.21 3.06 -15.53
CA SER A 14 47.39 2.91 -14.32
C SER A 14 46.12 3.77 -14.37
N LEU A 15 46.20 5.00 -14.90
CA LEU A 15 45.02 5.85 -15.13
C LEU A 15 44.02 5.18 -16.08
N ALA A 16 44.49 4.62 -17.20
CA ALA A 16 43.66 3.91 -18.17
C ALA A 16 42.97 2.68 -17.56
N LEU A 17 43.69 1.90 -16.73
CA LEU A 17 43.12 0.76 -16.01
C LEU A 17 42.01 1.19 -15.04
N VAL A 18 42.25 2.22 -14.23
CA VAL A 18 41.27 2.76 -13.28
C VAL A 18 40.01 3.26 -14.00
N LEU A 19 40.17 3.99 -15.11
CA LEU A 19 39.05 4.48 -15.92
C LEU A 19 38.27 3.33 -16.56
N ALA A 20 38.94 2.31 -17.09
CA ALA A 20 38.29 1.12 -17.64
C ALA A 20 37.50 0.34 -16.59
N THR A 21 38.03 0.20 -15.37
CA THR A 21 37.33 -0.42 -14.24
C THR A 21 36.08 0.36 -13.84
N HIS A 22 36.17 1.70 -13.75
CA HIS A 22 35.00 2.54 -13.44
C HIS A 22 33.96 2.48 -14.57
N ALA A 23 34.38 2.50 -15.84
CA ALA A 23 33.47 2.36 -16.99
C ALA A 23 32.73 1.01 -16.99
N LEU A 24 33.41 -0.08 -16.62
CA LEU A 24 32.78 -1.39 -16.44
C LEU A 24 31.77 -1.42 -15.27
N LEU A 25 32.11 -0.83 -14.12
CA LEU A 25 31.22 -0.76 -12.96
C LEU A 25 29.98 0.11 -13.25
N ILE A 26 30.17 1.29 -13.84
CA ILE A 26 29.08 2.21 -14.21
C ILE A 26 28.22 1.59 -15.31
N GLY A 27 28.83 0.99 -16.34
CA GLY A 27 28.12 0.29 -17.41
C GLY A 27 27.29 -0.88 -16.88
N GLY A 28 27.84 -1.67 -15.96
CA GLY A 28 27.13 -2.75 -15.27
C GLY A 28 25.97 -2.24 -14.41
N ALA A 29 26.17 -1.15 -13.67
CA ALA A 29 25.13 -0.53 -12.84
C ALA A 29 23.99 0.06 -13.69
N VAL A 30 24.29 0.74 -14.79
CA VAL A 30 23.28 1.27 -15.72
C VAL A 30 22.54 0.13 -16.43
N TRP A 31 23.25 -0.92 -16.87
CA TRP A 31 22.63 -2.11 -17.46
C TRP A 31 21.74 -2.87 -16.47
N TRP A 32 22.10 -2.88 -15.18
CA TRP A 32 21.23 -3.36 -14.11
C TRP A 32 20.01 -2.45 -13.94
N GLN A 33 20.17 -1.13 -13.82
CA GLN A 33 19.04 -0.20 -13.67
C GLN A 33 18.05 -0.27 -14.85
N GLN A 34 18.53 -0.44 -16.08
CA GLN A 34 17.72 -0.65 -17.29
C GLN A 34 16.96 -1.99 -17.30
N ARG A 35 17.31 -2.93 -16.41
CA ARG A 35 16.71 -4.27 -16.28
C ARG A 35 15.98 -4.49 -14.95
N ALA A 36 16.21 -3.63 -13.96
CA ALA A 36 15.48 -3.65 -12.71
C ALA A 36 14.02 -3.26 -13.01
N PRO A 37 13.02 -4.02 -12.54
CA PRO A 37 11.67 -3.50 -12.53
C PRO A 37 11.66 -2.24 -11.69
N VAL A 38 11.04 -1.17 -12.20
CA VAL A 38 10.83 0.06 -11.43
C VAL A 38 9.96 -0.34 -10.24
N LEU A 39 10.56 -0.40 -9.05
CA LEU A 39 9.80 -0.41 -7.80
C LEU A 39 8.98 0.88 -7.82
N VAL A 40 7.66 0.73 -7.99
CA VAL A 40 6.72 1.84 -7.89
C VAL A 40 6.75 2.29 -6.44
N ARG A 41 7.64 3.24 -6.16
CA ARG A 41 7.68 3.97 -4.91
C ARG A 41 6.38 4.75 -4.84
N ASP A 42 5.50 4.35 -3.91
CA ASP A 42 4.12 4.82 -3.85
C ASP A 42 4.03 6.34 -3.98
N MET A 43 3.55 6.80 -5.14
CA MET A 43 3.12 8.17 -5.29
C MET A 43 1.81 8.31 -4.51
N PRO A 44 1.68 9.28 -3.58
CA PRO A 44 0.36 9.64 -3.08
C PRO A 44 -0.53 10.06 -4.26
N ALA A 45 -1.83 9.80 -4.17
CA ALA A 45 -2.77 9.96 -5.29
C ALA A 45 -3.13 11.44 -5.57
N GLU A 46 -2.14 12.25 -5.97
CA GLU A 46 -2.28 13.68 -6.30
C GLU A 46 -2.93 13.93 -7.67
N ALA A 47 -4.09 13.30 -7.90
CA ALA A 47 -5.08 13.70 -8.90
C ALA A 47 -6.45 13.01 -8.67
N VAL A 48 -6.89 12.84 -7.42
CA VAL A 48 -8.32 12.55 -7.17
C VAL A 48 -9.12 13.80 -7.55
N MET A 49 -9.57 13.86 -8.80
CA MET A 49 -10.63 14.80 -9.19
C MET A 49 -11.91 14.38 -8.44
N VAL A 50 -12.16 15.05 -7.31
CA VAL A 50 -13.47 15.01 -6.66
C VAL A 50 -14.41 15.82 -7.55
N GLU A 51 -15.00 15.14 -8.53
CA GLU A 51 -16.20 15.64 -9.19
C GLU A 51 -17.29 15.71 -8.10
N LEU A 52 -17.66 16.95 -7.72
CA LEU A 52 -18.67 17.18 -6.70
C LEU A 52 -20.00 16.62 -7.19
N ALA A 53 -20.37 15.44 -6.70
CA ALA A 53 -21.73 14.95 -6.82
C ALA A 53 -22.70 16.04 -6.32
N PRO A 54 -23.77 16.35 -7.07
CA PRO A 54 -24.63 17.49 -6.76
C PRO A 54 -25.22 17.32 -5.36
N VAL A 55 -24.92 18.26 -4.47
CA VAL A 55 -25.46 18.29 -3.11
C VAL A 55 -26.98 18.35 -3.21
N PRO A 56 -27.73 17.43 -2.57
CA PRO A 56 -29.19 17.53 -2.55
C PRO A 56 -29.62 18.80 -1.82
N GLU A 57 -30.11 19.78 -2.57
CA GLU A 57 -30.58 21.04 -2.01
C GLU A 57 -31.86 20.79 -1.20
N ALA A 58 -31.77 20.95 0.12
CA ALA A 58 -32.88 20.66 1.02
C ALA A 58 -33.99 21.70 0.83
N PRO A 59 -35.26 21.29 0.67
CA PRO A 59 -36.36 22.23 0.45
C PRO A 59 -36.51 23.17 1.64
N THR A 60 -36.62 24.47 1.37
CA THR A 60 -36.70 25.53 2.38
C THR A 60 -37.88 25.30 3.33
N ALA A 61 -37.61 25.19 4.63
CA ALA A 61 -38.66 25.11 5.63
C ALA A 61 -39.49 26.42 5.65
N PRO A 62 -40.82 26.35 5.77
CA PRO A 62 -41.66 27.55 5.78
C PRO A 62 -41.37 28.43 7.02
N PRO A 63 -41.39 29.78 6.89
CA PRO A 63 -41.15 30.67 8.02
C PRO A 63 -42.15 30.43 9.16
N LYS A 64 -41.64 30.30 10.38
CA LYS A 64 -42.46 30.20 11.59
C LYS A 64 -42.72 31.60 12.15
N GLU A 65 -43.91 32.12 11.93
CA GLU A 65 -44.33 33.40 12.52
C GLU A 65 -44.32 33.31 14.06
N MET A 66 -43.79 34.35 14.70
CA MET A 66 -43.83 34.55 16.15
C MET A 66 -44.44 35.93 16.42
N PRO A 67 -45.39 36.06 17.37
CA PRO A 67 -46.03 37.33 17.66
C PRO A 67 -45.05 38.32 18.31
N PRO A 68 -45.21 39.64 18.12
CA PRO A 68 -44.31 40.65 18.69
C PRO A 68 -44.36 40.69 20.21
N GLY A 69 -43.18 40.71 20.85
CA GLY A 69 -43.05 41.06 22.27
C GLY A 69 -43.10 42.58 22.50
N PRO A 70 -43.45 43.05 23.72
CA PRO A 70 -43.49 44.47 24.05
C PRO A 70 -42.10 45.12 24.08
N LEU A 71 -42.05 46.42 23.78
CA LEU A 71 -40.80 47.18 23.62
C LEU A 71 -40.20 47.65 24.96
N GLN A 72 -39.03 47.06 25.26
CA GLN A 72 -37.76 47.73 25.59
C GLN A 72 -37.76 49.08 26.34
N GLN A 73 -36.92 49.16 27.39
CA GLN A 73 -36.23 50.39 27.80
C GLN A 73 -34.76 50.10 28.12
N GLU A 74 -33.90 51.10 27.93
CA GLU A 74 -32.44 51.02 28.02
C GLU A 74 -31.91 51.36 29.43
N GLN A 75 -30.69 50.91 29.74
CA GLN A 75 -29.78 51.78 30.52
C GLN A 75 -28.28 51.51 30.29
N HIS A 76 -27.63 52.53 29.69
CA HIS A 76 -26.24 52.95 29.85
C HIS A 76 -25.09 51.93 29.91
N ARG A 77 -24.37 51.84 28.78
CA ARG A 77 -22.93 51.54 28.70
C ARG A 77 -22.09 52.80 29.03
N PRO A 78 -20.98 52.67 29.77
CA PRO A 78 -19.77 53.48 29.60
C PRO A 78 -18.68 52.74 28.79
N GLU A 79 -17.87 53.47 28.00
CA GLU A 79 -16.79 52.92 27.17
C GLU A 79 -15.37 53.07 27.80
N PRO A 80 -14.32 52.42 27.26
CA PRO A 80 -13.11 52.09 28.02
C PRO A 80 -11.98 53.12 27.93
N THR A 81 -11.00 52.96 28.82
CA THR A 81 -9.70 53.67 28.79
C THR A 81 -8.59 52.73 28.26
N PRO A 82 -7.74 53.15 27.30
CA PRO A 82 -6.78 52.26 26.64
C PRO A 82 -5.38 52.16 27.29
N VAL A 83 -4.69 51.07 26.92
CA VAL A 83 -3.27 50.68 27.09
C VAL A 83 -2.22 51.77 27.36
N PRO A 84 -1.16 51.41 28.10
CA PRO A 84 0.18 51.32 27.46
C PRO A 84 0.76 49.88 27.39
N LYS A 85 1.68 49.66 26.45
CA LYS A 85 2.55 48.45 26.37
C LYS A 85 3.88 48.69 27.09
N VAL A 86 4.49 47.62 27.59
CA VAL A 86 5.94 47.51 27.85
C VAL A 86 6.37 46.11 27.39
N ASP A 87 7.54 46.03 26.74
CA ASP A 87 8.09 44.80 26.13
C ASP A 87 9.49 44.48 26.71
N LEU A 88 9.87 43.19 26.69
CA LEU A 88 11.17 42.58 27.08
C LEU A 88 11.54 42.63 28.59
N PRO A 89 12.46 41.75 29.08
CA PRO A 89 12.98 40.47 28.55
C PRO A 89 12.71 39.27 29.52
N PRO A 90 13.13 38.02 29.25
CA PRO A 90 12.86 36.88 30.14
C PRO A 90 13.93 36.68 31.25
N ASP A 91 13.54 36.01 32.34
CA ASP A 91 14.47 35.41 33.31
C ASP A 91 13.85 34.13 33.95
N ASP A 92 14.66 33.35 34.67
CA ASP A 92 14.45 31.91 34.91
C ASP A 92 14.22 31.51 36.41
N THR A 93 13.86 30.23 36.63
CA THR A 93 13.95 29.40 37.87
C THR A 93 12.84 29.37 38.94
N SER A 94 12.72 28.16 39.55
CA SER A 94 12.41 27.85 40.96
C SER A 94 10.97 27.61 41.48
N ASP A 95 10.53 26.36 41.37
CA ASP A 95 9.91 25.48 42.41
C ASP A 95 9.14 25.99 43.66
N ALA A 96 7.85 25.56 43.72
CA ALA A 96 7.25 24.67 44.74
C ALA A 96 6.63 25.16 46.09
N GLN A 97 5.66 24.34 46.55
CA GLN A 97 4.91 24.29 47.83
C GLN A 97 3.88 25.42 48.07
N ASP A 98 2.58 25.20 48.29
CA ASP A 98 1.80 24.26 49.15
C ASP A 98 1.67 24.69 50.62
N VAL A 99 0.51 25.27 50.99
CA VAL A 99 0.00 25.33 52.37
C VAL A 99 -1.50 25.66 52.48
N LEU A 100 -2.09 25.25 53.61
CA LEU A 100 -3.33 25.75 54.27
C LEU A 100 -4.73 25.21 53.91
N ARG A 101 -4.88 23.91 54.21
CA ARG A 101 -6.09 23.23 54.74
C ARG A 101 -6.82 23.96 55.90
N ARG A 102 -8.17 24.07 55.84
CA ARG A 102 -9.22 23.78 56.87
C ARG A 102 -10.61 24.19 56.28
N GLU A 103 -11.72 23.43 56.31
CA GLU A 103 -12.44 22.73 57.39
C GLU A 103 -12.89 23.69 58.53
N THR A 104 -14.12 23.68 59.05
CA THR A 104 -15.33 22.82 58.83
C THR A 104 -16.58 23.75 58.93
N PRO A 105 -17.75 23.53 59.61
CA PRO A 105 -18.43 22.33 60.19
C PRO A 105 -19.96 22.17 59.91
N ARG A 106 -20.49 20.95 60.16
CA ARG A 106 -21.75 20.63 60.90
C ARG A 106 -23.14 20.92 60.28
N GLU A 107 -24.12 19.99 60.24
CA GLU A 107 -24.14 18.51 60.43
C GLU A 107 -24.78 17.80 59.18
N GLU A 108 -25.80 16.91 59.13
CA GLU A 108 -26.69 16.23 60.10
C GLU A 108 -27.23 14.88 59.52
N GLU A 109 -27.70 13.96 60.37
CA GLU A 109 -28.25 12.63 60.02
C GLU A 109 -29.20 12.13 61.15
N PRO A 110 -30.03 11.06 61.00
CA PRO A 110 -30.23 10.19 59.82
C PRO A 110 -31.71 9.85 59.49
N THR A 111 -31.89 8.89 58.57
CA THR A 111 -33.04 7.96 58.35
C THR A 111 -33.82 8.27 57.06
N ASP A 112 -33.80 7.42 56.03
CA ASP A 112 -34.14 5.99 56.11
C ASP A 112 -33.32 5.06 55.19
N GLN A 113 -33.36 3.76 55.46
CA GLN A 113 -32.60 2.73 54.76
C GLN A 113 -33.43 2.08 53.63
N HIS A 114 -32.85 1.89 52.44
CA HIS A 114 -32.96 0.61 51.72
C HIS A 114 -31.94 0.46 50.57
N ASN A 115 -31.41 -0.77 50.46
CA ASN A 115 -30.73 -1.36 49.30
C ASN A 115 -29.36 -0.76 48.86
N VAL A 116 -28.29 -1.18 49.56
CA VAL A 116 -26.92 -1.19 48.99
C VAL A 116 -26.67 -2.48 48.21
N ALA A 117 -26.67 -2.41 46.87
CA ALA A 117 -26.22 -3.50 46.02
C ALA A 117 -25.72 -3.00 44.65
N GLN A 118 -24.68 -3.66 44.12
CA GLN A 118 -24.09 -3.51 42.77
C GLN A 118 -23.42 -2.14 42.51
N THR A 119 -22.11 -1.97 42.67
CA THR A 119 -20.92 -2.62 42.05
C THR A 119 -20.31 -1.74 40.97
N LEU A 120 -19.00 -1.46 41.11
CA LEU A 120 -18.20 -0.65 40.21
C LEU A 120 -17.84 -1.40 38.90
N ALA A 121 -18.82 -1.58 38.03
CA ALA A 121 -18.58 -1.99 36.64
C ALA A 121 -18.47 -0.75 35.74
N PRO A 122 -17.34 -0.56 35.01
CA PRO A 122 -17.33 0.36 33.87
C PRO A 122 -18.39 -0.08 32.85
N PRO A 123 -19.02 0.84 32.10
CA PRO A 123 -19.97 0.48 31.06
C PRO A 123 -19.30 -0.39 30.00
N ASP A 124 -20.01 -1.42 29.52
CA ASP A 124 -19.51 -2.29 28.45
C ASP A 124 -19.24 -1.48 27.18
N VAL A 125 -17.95 -1.26 26.89
CA VAL A 125 -17.52 -0.61 25.64
C VAL A 125 -17.60 -1.66 24.54
N SER A 126 -18.82 -1.86 24.04
CA SER A 126 -19.11 -2.73 22.90
C SER A 126 -18.34 -2.21 21.68
N ALA A 127 -17.14 -2.76 21.48
CA ALA A 127 -16.22 -2.34 20.45
C ALA A 127 -16.85 -2.63 19.09
N ARG A 128 -17.19 -1.55 18.35
CA ARG A 128 -17.71 -1.66 16.99
C ARG A 128 -16.78 -2.58 16.18
N PRO A 129 -17.30 -3.57 15.43
CA PRO A 129 -16.47 -4.44 14.61
C PRO A 129 -15.58 -3.58 13.71
N SER A 130 -14.27 -3.65 13.92
CA SER A 130 -13.33 -2.94 13.08
C SER A 130 -13.41 -3.54 11.68
N GLU A 131 -13.62 -2.70 10.67
CA GLU A 131 -13.57 -3.14 9.28
C GLU A 131 -12.17 -3.69 9.02
N ARG A 132 -12.10 -5.02 8.87
CA ARG A 132 -10.88 -5.69 8.50
C ARG A 132 -10.55 -5.27 7.07
N TYR A 133 -9.66 -4.30 6.94
CA TYR A 133 -8.96 -3.97 5.71
C TYR A 133 -8.17 -5.19 5.24
N ALA A 134 -8.87 -6.13 4.60
CA ALA A 134 -8.25 -7.18 3.82
C ALA A 134 -7.49 -6.50 2.69
N ALA A 135 -6.17 -6.70 2.63
CA ALA A 135 -5.35 -6.16 1.56
C ALA A 135 -5.96 -6.56 0.21
N THR A 136 -6.24 -5.57 -0.64
CA THR A 136 -6.91 -5.76 -1.93
C THR A 136 -6.12 -6.76 -2.78
N GLN A 137 -6.63 -7.99 -2.88
CA GLN A 137 -6.04 -8.99 -3.77
C GLN A 137 -6.22 -8.50 -5.20
N THR A 138 -5.12 -8.16 -5.87
CA THR A 138 -5.10 -7.55 -7.21
C THR A 138 -5.32 -8.57 -8.33
N VAL A 139 -6.46 -9.25 -8.27
CA VAL A 139 -7.04 -10.05 -9.36
C VAL A 139 -8.39 -9.45 -9.70
N ALA A 140 -8.59 -9.07 -10.96
CA ALA A 140 -9.89 -8.59 -11.43
C ALA A 140 -10.91 -9.73 -11.38
N GLY A 141 -12.11 -9.44 -10.88
CA GLY A 141 -13.17 -10.43 -10.68
C GLY A 141 -13.10 -11.11 -9.31
N ARG A 142 -14.27 -11.18 -8.66
CA ARG A 142 -14.52 -11.85 -7.37
C ARG A 142 -14.22 -13.35 -7.51
N GLN A 143 -13.05 -13.79 -7.03
CA GLN A 143 -12.59 -15.18 -7.18
C GLN A 143 -13.47 -16.16 -6.39
N GLY A 144 -14.53 -16.68 -7.04
CA GLY A 144 -15.36 -17.75 -6.50
C GLY A 144 -14.66 -19.12 -6.56
N PRO A 145 -15.22 -20.17 -5.92
CA PRO A 145 -14.63 -21.51 -5.92
C PRO A 145 -14.33 -22.07 -7.31
N ALA A 146 -15.17 -21.75 -8.31
CA ALA A 146 -14.97 -22.13 -9.70
C ALA A 146 -13.66 -21.58 -10.31
N ALA A 147 -13.25 -20.36 -9.93
CA ALA A 147 -12.02 -19.74 -10.41
C ALA A 147 -10.79 -20.49 -9.90
N VAL A 148 -10.74 -20.78 -8.59
CA VAL A 148 -9.66 -21.55 -7.95
C VAL A 148 -9.53 -22.94 -8.57
N THR A 149 -10.66 -23.63 -8.80
CA THR A 149 -10.68 -24.94 -9.48
C THR A 149 -10.14 -24.85 -10.90
N TRP A 150 -10.58 -23.87 -11.69
CA TRP A 150 -10.12 -23.65 -13.07
C TRP A 150 -8.63 -23.29 -13.14
N GLN A 151 -8.13 -22.48 -12.21
CA GLN A 151 -6.71 -22.14 -12.11
C GLN A 151 -5.84 -23.37 -11.77
N GLY A 152 -6.37 -24.29 -10.96
CA GLY A 152 -5.77 -25.62 -10.75
C GLY A 152 -5.72 -26.48 -12.01
N LEU A 153 -6.79 -26.47 -12.83
CA LEU A 153 -6.80 -27.15 -14.14
C LEU A 153 -5.80 -26.53 -15.11
N LEU A 154 -5.68 -25.20 -15.15
CA LEU A 154 -4.67 -24.48 -15.94
C LEU A 154 -3.25 -24.86 -15.54
N LEU A 155 -2.97 -24.91 -14.23
CA LEU A 155 -1.66 -25.31 -13.72
C LEU A 155 -1.33 -26.76 -14.14
N GLY A 156 -2.24 -27.71 -13.87
CA GLY A 156 -2.05 -29.12 -14.23
C GLY A 156 -1.91 -29.36 -15.74
N HIS A 157 -2.57 -28.56 -16.57
CA HIS A 157 -2.41 -28.58 -18.03
C HIS A 157 -1.05 -28.04 -18.44
N LEU A 158 -0.65 -26.85 -17.97
CA LEU A 158 0.65 -26.25 -18.28
C LEU A 158 1.83 -27.10 -17.79
N GLU A 159 1.70 -27.80 -16.66
CA GLU A 159 2.72 -28.73 -16.15
C GLU A 159 3.00 -29.90 -17.11
N GLN A 160 2.04 -30.33 -17.93
CA GLN A 160 2.24 -31.38 -18.94
C GLN A 160 3.04 -30.88 -20.16
N TYR A 161 2.89 -29.61 -20.53
CA TYR A 161 3.58 -28.99 -21.68
C TYR A 161 4.93 -28.35 -21.32
N ARG A 162 5.21 -28.17 -20.03
CA ARG A 162 6.43 -27.59 -19.48
C ARG A 162 7.65 -28.46 -19.80
N ARG A 163 8.65 -27.88 -20.47
CA ARG A 163 9.95 -28.54 -20.73
C ARG A 163 11.05 -27.88 -19.91
N TYR A 164 12.16 -28.59 -19.68
CA TYR A 164 13.35 -28.01 -19.05
C TYR A 164 14.37 -27.69 -20.15
N PRO A 165 14.83 -26.43 -20.29
CA PRO A 165 15.86 -26.11 -21.27
C PRO A 165 17.17 -26.82 -20.93
N ARG A 166 17.77 -27.57 -21.88
CA ARG A 166 19.02 -28.33 -21.66
C ARG A 166 20.17 -27.46 -21.15
N GLN A 167 20.18 -26.17 -21.49
CA GLN A 167 21.16 -25.21 -20.99
C GLN A 167 20.92 -24.88 -19.50
N ALA A 168 19.66 -24.64 -19.10
CA ALA A 168 19.26 -24.39 -17.71
C ALA A 168 19.48 -25.63 -16.82
N GLU A 169 19.22 -26.85 -17.33
CA GLU A 169 19.57 -28.11 -16.65
C GLU A 169 21.07 -28.19 -16.34
N ARG A 170 21.93 -27.95 -17.34
CA ARG A 170 23.40 -27.97 -17.20
C ARG A 170 23.91 -26.92 -16.21
N LEU A 171 23.29 -25.74 -16.19
CA LEU A 171 23.60 -24.65 -15.27
C LEU A 171 22.90 -24.79 -13.90
N ARG A 172 22.10 -25.84 -13.69
CA ARG A 172 21.28 -26.12 -12.49
C ARG A 172 20.32 -24.98 -12.09
N GLN A 173 19.98 -24.11 -13.04
CA GLN A 173 19.08 -22.96 -12.86
C GLN A 173 17.68 -23.46 -12.51
N GLN A 174 17.13 -22.95 -11.41
CA GLN A 174 15.85 -23.36 -10.84
C GLN A 174 15.10 -22.12 -10.32
N GLY A 175 13.77 -22.22 -10.22
CA GLY A 175 12.93 -21.13 -9.73
C GLY A 175 11.46 -21.30 -10.12
N VAL A 176 10.69 -20.25 -9.89
CA VAL A 176 9.27 -20.16 -10.29
C VAL A 176 9.09 -18.85 -11.07
N ALA A 177 8.64 -18.96 -12.32
CA ALA A 177 8.23 -17.80 -13.11
C ALA A 177 6.71 -17.65 -13.01
N TYR A 178 6.20 -16.42 -12.99
CA TYR A 178 4.76 -16.17 -13.06
C TYR A 178 4.44 -15.62 -14.44
N VAL A 179 3.56 -16.30 -15.16
CA VAL A 179 3.08 -15.87 -16.48
C VAL A 179 1.67 -15.32 -16.37
N ARG A 180 1.43 -14.18 -17.03
CA ARG A 180 0.17 -13.45 -17.06
C ARG A 180 -0.35 -13.51 -18.49
N PHE A 181 -1.60 -13.93 -18.68
CA PHE A 181 -2.22 -14.13 -19.99
C PHE A 181 -3.74 -14.08 -19.87
N SER A 182 -4.43 -13.92 -21.00
CA SER A 182 -5.90 -13.85 -21.06
C SER A 182 -6.45 -15.00 -21.89
N VAL A 183 -7.40 -15.76 -21.35
CA VAL A 183 -8.00 -16.95 -21.99
C VAL A 183 -9.42 -16.63 -22.45
N ASP A 184 -9.73 -16.84 -23.73
CA ASP A 184 -11.10 -16.71 -24.24
C ASP A 184 -11.98 -17.90 -23.82
N ARG A 185 -13.30 -17.80 -24.05
CA ARG A 185 -14.26 -18.90 -23.78
C ARG A 185 -14.04 -20.15 -24.64
N GLN A 186 -13.12 -20.14 -25.60
CA GLN A 186 -12.74 -21.27 -26.46
C GLN A 186 -11.41 -21.92 -26.04
N GLY A 187 -10.69 -21.33 -25.07
CA GLY A 187 -9.42 -21.84 -24.54
C GLY A 187 -8.16 -21.26 -25.22
N ASN A 188 -8.26 -20.28 -26.12
CA ASN A 188 -7.09 -19.69 -26.75
C ASN A 188 -6.39 -18.70 -25.80
N ALA A 189 -5.06 -18.78 -25.74
CA ALA A 189 -4.25 -17.89 -24.90
C ALA A 189 -3.80 -16.64 -25.67
N SER A 190 -4.20 -15.47 -25.16
CA SER A 190 -3.85 -14.14 -25.66
C SER A 190 -3.06 -13.33 -24.61
N ASN A 191 -2.48 -12.19 -25.01
CA ASN A 191 -1.74 -11.29 -24.10
C ASN A 191 -0.66 -11.99 -23.22
N ILE A 192 0.02 -13.02 -23.77
CA ILE A 192 0.96 -13.85 -23.01
C ILE A 192 2.24 -13.05 -22.69
N ARG A 193 2.38 -12.65 -21.42
CA ARG A 193 3.47 -11.80 -20.89
C ARG A 193 4.01 -12.35 -19.57
N LEU A 194 5.28 -12.07 -19.30
CA LEU A 194 5.90 -12.43 -18.02
C LEU A 194 5.38 -11.47 -16.93
N GLY A 195 4.77 -12.02 -15.87
CA GLY A 195 4.34 -11.27 -14.70
C GLY A 195 5.45 -11.13 -13.64
N GLN A 196 6.24 -12.18 -13.45
CA GLN A 196 7.44 -12.18 -12.61
C GLN A 196 8.46 -13.18 -13.16
N SER A 197 9.72 -12.75 -13.26
CA SER A 197 10.85 -13.61 -13.65
C SER A 197 11.21 -14.61 -12.55
N SER A 198 11.69 -15.78 -12.96
CA SER A 198 12.35 -16.78 -12.10
C SER A 198 13.82 -16.48 -11.79
N GLY A 199 14.30 -15.27 -12.14
CA GLY A 199 15.71 -14.86 -12.08
C GLY A 199 16.58 -15.42 -13.22
N HIS A 200 15.99 -16.14 -14.18
CA HIS A 200 16.72 -16.91 -15.18
C HIS A 200 16.05 -16.83 -16.55
N ALA A 201 16.64 -16.05 -17.47
CA ALA A 201 16.05 -15.79 -18.80
C ALA A 201 15.69 -17.05 -19.60
N LEU A 202 16.47 -18.14 -19.48
CA LEU A 202 16.18 -19.43 -20.14
C LEU A 202 14.89 -20.09 -19.63
N LEU A 203 14.58 -19.93 -18.34
CA LEU A 203 13.34 -20.45 -17.73
C LEU A 203 12.16 -19.52 -18.02
N ASP A 204 12.40 -18.20 -18.08
CA ASP A 204 11.38 -17.21 -18.41
C ASP A 204 10.92 -17.33 -19.87
N GLU A 205 11.85 -17.58 -20.80
CA GLU A 205 11.55 -17.85 -22.22
C GLU A 205 10.75 -19.15 -22.39
N GLU A 206 11.19 -20.25 -21.77
CA GLU A 206 10.47 -21.53 -21.82
C GLU A 206 9.13 -21.48 -21.07
N THR A 207 8.95 -20.58 -20.11
CA THR A 207 7.64 -20.29 -19.49
C THR A 207 6.67 -19.71 -20.51
N LEU A 208 7.09 -18.70 -21.28
CA LEU A 208 6.28 -18.12 -22.36
C LEU A 208 6.04 -19.14 -23.49
N ALA A 209 7.03 -19.99 -23.78
CA ALA A 209 6.89 -21.08 -24.74
C ALA A 209 5.92 -22.17 -24.26
N THR A 210 5.88 -22.48 -22.96
CA THR A 210 4.99 -23.49 -22.35
C THR A 210 3.52 -23.13 -22.54
N VAL A 211 3.13 -21.87 -22.28
CA VAL A 211 1.74 -21.42 -22.50
C VAL A 211 1.35 -21.50 -23.98
N ARG A 212 2.24 -21.07 -24.88
CA ARG A 212 2.02 -21.16 -26.34
C ARG A 212 1.91 -22.61 -26.83
N ARG A 213 2.72 -23.51 -26.25
CA ARG A 213 2.76 -24.95 -26.57
C ARG A 213 1.54 -25.71 -26.06
N GLY A 214 0.96 -25.27 -24.94
CA GLY A 214 -0.23 -25.86 -24.33
C GLY A 214 -1.56 -25.37 -24.89
N SER A 215 -1.58 -24.48 -25.90
CA SER A 215 -2.83 -24.01 -26.51
C SER A 215 -3.49 -25.12 -27.37
N PRO A 216 -4.81 -25.35 -27.28
CA PRO A 216 -5.78 -24.67 -26.42
C PRO A 216 -5.70 -25.11 -24.95
N LEU A 217 -5.90 -24.13 -24.05
CA LEU A 217 -5.98 -24.31 -22.61
C LEU A 217 -7.41 -24.70 -22.17
N PRO A 218 -7.62 -25.20 -20.94
CA PRO A 218 -8.95 -25.40 -20.40
C PRO A 218 -9.77 -24.09 -20.40
N PRO A 219 -10.96 -24.04 -21.01
CA PRO A 219 -11.75 -22.81 -21.09
C PRO A 219 -12.30 -22.39 -19.71
N PRO A 220 -12.43 -21.08 -19.43
CA PRO A 220 -12.94 -20.60 -18.15
C PRO A 220 -14.42 -20.96 -17.94
N PRO A 221 -14.80 -21.47 -16.74
CA PRO A 221 -16.19 -21.68 -16.35
C PRO A 221 -17.07 -20.43 -16.51
N ALA A 222 -18.35 -20.66 -16.78
CA ALA A 222 -19.30 -19.59 -17.08
C ALA A 222 -19.50 -18.62 -15.90
N GLU A 223 -19.27 -19.05 -14.65
CA GLU A 223 -19.35 -18.19 -13.46
C GLU A 223 -18.24 -17.13 -13.39
N ILE A 224 -17.17 -17.25 -14.18
CA ILE A 224 -16.07 -16.28 -14.18
C ILE A 224 -16.40 -15.15 -15.16
N THR A 225 -16.74 -13.98 -14.61
CA THR A 225 -16.99 -12.76 -15.39
C THR A 225 -15.74 -12.34 -16.17
N GLY A 226 -15.91 -12.13 -17.47
CA GLY A 226 -14.86 -11.70 -18.39
C GLY A 226 -14.76 -12.60 -19.62
N ASP A 227 -14.44 -11.99 -20.76
CA ASP A 227 -14.01 -12.68 -21.98
C ASP A 227 -13.11 -11.71 -22.78
N PRO A 228 -11.81 -11.98 -22.95
CA PRO A 228 -11.05 -13.08 -22.34
C PRO A 228 -10.77 -12.84 -20.85
N VAL A 229 -10.71 -13.91 -20.06
CA VAL A 229 -10.40 -13.89 -18.62
C VAL A 229 -8.88 -13.75 -18.41
N GLU A 230 -8.41 -12.67 -17.78
CA GLU A 230 -6.98 -12.54 -17.41
C GLU A 230 -6.65 -13.37 -16.15
N VAL A 231 -5.56 -14.12 -16.23
CA VAL A 231 -5.00 -14.94 -15.14
C VAL A 231 -3.51 -14.68 -14.97
N MET A 232 -3.01 -15.02 -13.77
CA MET A 232 -1.58 -15.20 -13.51
C MET A 232 -1.36 -16.59 -12.92
N VAL A 233 -0.46 -17.37 -13.52
CA VAL A 233 -0.19 -18.77 -13.13
C VAL A 233 1.32 -18.96 -12.90
N PRO A 234 1.73 -19.62 -11.80
CA PRO A 234 3.14 -19.99 -11.59
C PRO A 234 3.55 -21.17 -12.47
N VAL A 235 4.77 -21.15 -13.02
CA VAL A 235 5.40 -22.27 -13.72
C VAL A 235 6.70 -22.62 -12.99
N THR A 236 6.79 -23.86 -12.50
CA THR A 236 7.82 -24.28 -11.54
C THR A 236 8.96 -25.05 -12.22
N PHE A 237 10.21 -24.73 -11.90
CA PHE A 237 11.40 -25.38 -12.46
C PHE A 237 12.32 -25.83 -11.32
N PHE A 238 12.15 -27.09 -10.92
CA PHE A 238 12.98 -27.76 -9.94
C PHE A 238 13.58 -29.05 -10.52
N LEU A 239 14.85 -29.30 -10.24
CA LEU A 239 15.51 -30.54 -10.62
C LEU A 239 15.20 -31.61 -9.56
N ARG A 240 14.65 -32.74 -10.01
CA ARG A 240 14.52 -33.92 -9.14
C ARG A 240 15.92 -34.40 -8.77
N ARG A 241 16.25 -34.36 -7.47
CA ARG A 241 17.40 -35.10 -6.94
C ARG A 241 17.19 -36.59 -7.22
N ARG A 242 18.26 -37.27 -7.61
CA ARG A 242 18.38 -38.73 -7.64
C ARG A 242 19.40 -39.14 -6.58
#